data_AF-A0A7S1YNX1-F1
#
_entry.id   AF-A0A7S1YNX1-F1
#
_cell.length_a   1.000
_cell.length_b   1.000
_cell.length_c   1.000
_cell.angle_alpha   90.00
_cell.angle_beta   90.00
_cell.angle_gamma   90.00
#
_symmetry.space_group_name_H-M   'P 1'
#
loop_
_entity.id
_entity.type
_entity.pdbx_description
1 polymer ?
#
loop_
_entity_poly.entity_id
_entity_poly.type
_entity_poly.pdbx_seq_one_letter_code
_entity_poly.pdbx_strand_id
1 'polypeptide(L)'
;RNNCLQDLETCCAASNDFTRMSEKCEDMVAELMGQCEFAQDMVATLEASSNELMGVYSSDAVYSARSVHIYVFDPIDEEIGVRLFEESWEVEMVQNDLALSLVRTLEDFHEDLEHYMDDFMVVKSVMSLMSATVIFYTKCLLQRAEKHRNNKKPFFGDVKTALDRMTGDIKVMKEYFESLVPQMPALKKNIEKDFEIISTIHELMCIAAGLSVSEAEDFILVLQKRVRDVGITKHIVGDLWHLVAPTEERYVWELVDSMEDTLVAIAPVDDALALEVNDRSYVKGLRLDEMAVKLYVKSRRNRPIKATAVEHIVKSWKTTWNEKGGDEHEED
;
A
#
# COMPACT_ATOMS: atom_id res chain seq x y z
N ARG A 1 8.82 -6.07 -19.78
CA ARG A 1 8.89 -6.27 -18.31
C ARG A 1 7.64 -6.98 -17.79
N ASN A 2 6.45 -6.35 -17.82
CA ASN A 2 5.24 -6.94 -17.22
C ASN A 2 4.82 -8.29 -17.82
N ASN A 3 5.05 -8.52 -19.12
CA ASN A 3 4.77 -9.81 -19.76
C ASN A 3 5.57 -11.00 -19.18
N CYS A 4 6.64 -10.72 -18.42
CA CYS A 4 7.51 -11.70 -17.78
C CYS A 4 7.16 -11.95 -16.31
N LEU A 5 6.20 -11.22 -15.74
CA LEU A 5 5.76 -11.36 -14.35
C LEU A 5 4.35 -11.96 -14.40
N GLN A 6 4.27 -13.29 -14.37
CA GLN A 6 3.00 -14.02 -14.54
C GLN A 6 2.57 -14.74 -13.26
N ASP A 7 3.54 -15.05 -12.40
CA ASP A 7 3.40 -15.77 -11.14
C ASP A 7 4.56 -15.38 -10.19
N LEU A 8 4.55 -15.96 -8.98
CA LEU A 8 5.56 -15.70 -7.95
C LEU A 8 6.98 -16.06 -8.43
N GLU A 9 7.12 -17.25 -9.02
CA GLU A 9 8.40 -17.80 -9.46
C GLU A 9 9.00 -16.98 -10.59
N THR A 10 8.19 -16.53 -11.54
CA THR A 10 8.63 -15.67 -12.65
C THR A 10 9.01 -14.27 -12.16
N CYS A 11 8.35 -13.73 -11.13
CA CYS A 11 8.82 -12.51 -10.46
C CYS A 11 10.22 -12.68 -9.84
N CYS A 12 10.44 -13.79 -9.13
CA CYS A 12 11.73 -14.08 -8.50
C CYS A 12 12.83 -14.32 -9.55
N ALA A 13 12.53 -15.10 -10.58
CA ALA A 13 13.44 -15.38 -11.69
C ALA A 13 13.82 -14.09 -12.44
N ALA A 14 12.84 -13.26 -12.78
CA ALA A 14 13.08 -11.97 -13.44
C ALA A 14 13.94 -11.05 -12.57
N SER A 15 13.68 -10.99 -11.26
CA SER A 15 14.50 -10.23 -10.31
C SER A 15 15.97 -10.64 -10.38
N ASN A 16 16.24 -11.95 -10.24
CA ASN A 16 17.59 -12.50 -10.30
C ASN A 16 18.27 -12.26 -11.65
N ASP A 17 17.54 -12.44 -12.75
CA ASP A 17 18.09 -12.25 -14.09
C ASP A 17 18.46 -10.78 -14.33
N PHE A 18 17.64 -9.82 -13.90
CA PHE A 18 17.98 -8.41 -14.00
C PHE A 18 19.19 -8.04 -13.12
N THR A 19 19.30 -8.59 -11.91
CA THR A 19 20.50 -8.42 -11.07
C THR A 19 21.75 -8.91 -11.81
N ARG A 20 21.71 -10.15 -12.35
CA ARG A 20 22.82 -10.73 -13.12
C ARG A 20 23.14 -9.97 -14.39
N MET A 21 22.15 -9.38 -15.05
CA MET A 21 22.35 -8.53 -16.23
C MET A 21 23.08 -7.24 -15.87
N SER A 22 22.77 -6.65 -14.70
CA SER A 22 23.48 -5.49 -14.16
C SER A 22 24.96 -5.82 -13.90
N GLU A 23 25.22 -6.91 -13.18
CA GLU A 23 26.59 -7.39 -12.87
C GLU A 23 27.39 -7.70 -14.15
N LYS A 24 26.79 -8.44 -15.10
CA LYS A 24 27.45 -8.74 -16.38
C LYS A 24 27.73 -7.49 -17.21
N CYS A 25 26.88 -6.46 -17.12
CA CYS A 25 27.12 -5.20 -17.81
C CYS A 25 28.37 -4.51 -17.25
N GLU A 26 28.56 -4.53 -15.93
CA GLU A 26 29.77 -4.04 -15.27
C GLU A 26 31.02 -4.81 -15.74
N ASP A 27 30.96 -6.15 -15.71
CA ASP A 27 32.06 -7.02 -16.12
C ASP A 27 32.47 -6.77 -17.58
N MET A 28 31.50 -6.67 -18.50
CA MET A 28 31.77 -6.43 -19.92
C MET A 28 32.45 -5.07 -20.16
N VAL A 29 32.05 -4.03 -19.42
CA VAL A 29 32.65 -2.70 -19.54
C VAL A 29 34.08 -2.71 -19.01
N ALA A 30 34.31 -3.35 -17.86
CA ALA A 30 35.64 -3.52 -17.31
C ALA A 30 36.57 -4.31 -18.26
N GLU A 31 36.06 -5.37 -18.88
CA GLU A 31 36.80 -6.15 -19.88
C GLU A 31 37.13 -5.32 -21.12
N LEU A 32 36.15 -4.59 -21.69
CA LEU A 32 36.34 -3.71 -22.84
C LEU A 32 37.41 -2.64 -22.56
N MET A 33 37.33 -1.98 -21.41
CA MET A 33 38.31 -0.97 -20.99
C MET A 33 39.72 -1.55 -20.75
N GLY A 34 39.81 -2.83 -20.38
CA GLY A 34 41.09 -3.53 -20.22
C GLY A 34 41.72 -3.98 -21.55
N GLN A 35 40.92 -4.23 -22.59
CA GLN A 35 41.38 -4.80 -23.87
C GLN A 35 41.56 -3.76 -24.98
N CYS A 36 40.93 -2.59 -24.88
CA CYS A 36 40.88 -1.59 -25.94
C CYS A 36 41.37 -0.22 -25.45
N GLU A 37 42.11 0.49 -26.30
CA GLU A 37 42.44 1.89 -26.07
C GLU A 37 41.33 2.78 -26.64
N PHE A 38 40.63 3.49 -25.75
CA PHE A 38 39.58 4.44 -26.12
C PHE A 38 40.08 5.89 -25.97
N ALA A 39 39.57 6.78 -26.82
CA ALA A 39 39.71 8.21 -26.59
C ALA A 39 38.94 8.62 -25.31
N GLN A 40 39.41 9.65 -24.61
CA GLN A 40 38.90 10.02 -23.28
C GLN A 40 37.39 10.39 -23.28
N ASP A 41 36.91 10.98 -24.36
CA ASP A 41 35.49 11.30 -24.58
C ASP A 41 34.63 10.03 -24.78
N MET A 42 35.19 9.00 -25.45
CA MET A 42 34.53 7.71 -25.61
C MET A 42 34.47 6.93 -24.30
N VAL A 43 35.52 6.98 -23.46
CA VAL A 43 35.50 6.39 -22.11
C VAL A 43 34.38 7.01 -21.29
N ALA A 44 34.31 8.34 -21.22
CA ALA A 44 33.27 9.04 -20.47
C ALA A 44 31.86 8.69 -20.97
N THR A 45 31.68 8.54 -22.29
CA THR A 45 30.40 8.15 -22.89
C THR A 45 30.04 6.70 -22.57
N LEU A 46 31.01 5.79 -22.63
CA LEU A 46 30.82 4.37 -22.31
C LEU A 46 30.43 4.20 -20.85
N GLU A 47 31.16 4.83 -19.92
CA GLU A 47 30.85 4.82 -18.49
C GLU A 47 29.47 5.42 -18.20
N ALA A 48 29.13 6.55 -18.82
CA ALA A 48 27.81 7.16 -18.62
C ALA A 48 26.67 6.23 -19.09
N SER A 49 26.82 5.66 -20.29
CA SER A 49 25.79 4.80 -20.89
C SER A 49 25.66 3.45 -20.16
N SER A 50 26.77 2.87 -19.72
CA SER A 50 26.73 1.62 -18.95
C SER A 50 26.14 1.82 -17.57
N ASN A 51 26.48 2.91 -16.89
CA ASN A 51 25.89 3.26 -15.60
C ASN A 51 24.39 3.47 -15.70
N GLU A 52 23.92 4.13 -16.77
CA GLU A 52 22.49 4.26 -17.04
C GLU A 52 21.83 2.88 -17.24
N LEU A 53 22.41 2.01 -18.06
CA LEU A 53 21.87 0.67 -18.33
C LEU A 53 21.85 -0.22 -17.08
N MET A 54 22.92 -0.20 -16.27
CA MET A 54 22.96 -0.90 -14.98
C MET A 54 21.89 -0.37 -14.03
N GLY A 55 21.68 0.95 -13.99
CA GLY A 55 20.58 1.57 -13.23
C GLY A 55 19.20 1.08 -13.66
N VAL A 56 18.98 0.90 -14.97
CA VAL A 56 17.74 0.34 -15.52
C VAL A 56 17.53 -1.10 -15.07
N TYR A 57 18.55 -1.97 -15.18
CA TYR A 57 18.45 -3.36 -14.74
C TYR A 57 18.22 -3.48 -13.24
N SER A 58 18.96 -2.75 -12.41
CA SER A 58 18.76 -2.75 -10.96
C SER A 58 17.35 -2.28 -10.58
N SER A 59 16.80 -1.28 -11.27
CA SER A 59 15.43 -0.82 -11.04
C SER A 59 14.37 -1.86 -11.44
N ASP A 60 14.60 -2.60 -12.52
CA ASP A 60 13.71 -3.68 -12.96
C ASP A 60 13.79 -4.91 -12.06
N ALA A 61 14.96 -5.20 -11.48
CA ALA A 61 15.11 -6.23 -10.47
C ALA A 61 14.25 -5.91 -9.24
N VAL A 62 14.38 -4.69 -8.71
CA VAL A 62 13.57 -4.23 -7.56
C VAL A 62 12.08 -4.21 -7.90
N TYR A 63 11.69 -3.77 -9.11
CA TYR A 63 10.29 -3.82 -9.54
C TYR A 63 9.74 -5.25 -9.51
N SER A 64 10.51 -6.21 -10.03
CA SER A 64 10.11 -7.61 -10.10
C SER A 64 10.01 -8.23 -8.71
N ALA A 65 11.02 -8.01 -7.85
CA ALA A 65 11.01 -8.43 -6.45
C ALA A 65 9.82 -7.87 -5.66
N ARG A 66 9.46 -6.61 -5.86
CA ARG A 66 8.31 -5.98 -5.20
C ARG A 66 6.96 -6.42 -5.77
N SER A 67 6.92 -6.98 -6.97
CA SER A 67 5.67 -7.43 -7.61
C SER A 67 5.15 -8.75 -7.05
N VAL A 68 5.96 -9.49 -6.28
CA VAL A 68 5.56 -10.74 -5.62
C VAL A 68 4.32 -10.57 -4.73
N HIS A 69 4.11 -9.38 -4.15
CA HIS A 69 2.97 -9.12 -3.29
C HIS A 69 1.63 -9.36 -3.99
N ILE A 70 1.56 -9.17 -5.31
CA ILE A 70 0.33 -9.39 -6.09
C ILE A 70 -0.09 -10.85 -5.98
N TYR A 71 0.85 -11.77 -6.18
CA TYR A 71 0.61 -13.21 -6.19
C TYR A 71 0.49 -13.80 -4.78
N VAL A 72 1.20 -13.22 -3.81
CA VAL A 72 1.05 -13.61 -2.40
C VAL A 72 -0.32 -13.22 -1.86
N PHE A 73 -0.81 -12.02 -2.22
CA PHE A 73 -2.09 -11.53 -1.70
C PHE A 73 -3.32 -12.04 -2.44
N ASP A 74 -3.18 -12.62 -3.64
CA ASP A 74 -4.30 -13.19 -4.38
C ASP A 74 -5.02 -14.31 -3.58
N PRO A 75 -4.36 -15.40 -3.14
CA PRO A 75 -4.99 -16.43 -2.31
C PRO A 75 -5.39 -15.91 -0.91
N ILE A 76 -4.67 -14.91 -0.38
CA ILE A 76 -5.01 -14.28 0.91
C ILE A 76 -6.35 -13.51 0.79
N ASP A 77 -6.58 -12.79 -0.30
CA ASP A 77 -7.82 -12.04 -0.52
C ASP A 77 -9.03 -12.99 -0.65
N GLU A 78 -8.85 -14.11 -1.34
CA GLU A 78 -9.87 -15.14 -1.51
C GLU A 78 -10.28 -15.81 -0.19
N GLU A 79 -9.32 -16.16 0.67
CA GLU A 79 -9.58 -16.92 1.89
C GLU A 79 -9.80 -16.05 3.13
N ILE A 80 -8.95 -15.03 3.33
CA ILE A 80 -8.97 -14.17 4.52
C ILE A 80 -9.80 -12.93 4.26
N GLY A 81 -9.64 -12.31 3.09
CA GLY A 81 -10.26 -11.02 2.76
C GLY A 81 -11.78 -11.04 2.84
N VAL A 82 -12.40 -12.13 2.39
CA VAL A 82 -13.86 -12.29 2.42
C VAL A 82 -14.43 -12.45 3.84
N ARG A 83 -13.64 -12.93 4.80
CA ARG A 83 -14.05 -13.21 6.20
C ARG A 83 -13.68 -12.10 7.18
N LEU A 84 -12.63 -11.33 6.89
CA LEU A 84 -12.15 -10.29 7.80
C LEU A 84 -13.23 -9.22 8.05
N PHE A 85 -13.46 -8.87 9.31
CA PHE A 85 -14.54 -7.96 9.74
C PHE A 85 -15.98 -8.46 9.55
N GLU A 86 -16.20 -9.73 9.18
CA GLU A 86 -17.56 -10.30 9.23
C GLU A 86 -17.97 -10.63 10.68
N GLU A 87 -19.25 -10.93 10.88
CA GLU A 87 -19.79 -11.32 12.20
C GLU A 87 -18.99 -12.47 12.83
N SER A 88 -18.59 -13.48 12.04
CA SER A 88 -17.78 -14.60 12.52
C SER A 88 -16.37 -14.19 12.96
N TRP A 89 -15.77 -13.18 12.33
CA TRP A 89 -14.51 -12.59 12.82
C TRP A 89 -14.71 -11.90 14.18
N GLU A 90 -15.83 -11.21 14.36
CA GLU A 90 -16.13 -10.49 15.60
C GLU A 90 -16.41 -11.45 16.78
N VAL A 91 -17.24 -12.47 16.55
CA VAL A 91 -17.83 -13.29 17.65
C VAL A 91 -17.28 -14.71 17.75
N GLU A 92 -16.80 -15.31 16.66
CA GLU A 92 -16.37 -16.72 16.64
C GLU A 92 -14.84 -16.85 16.68
N MET A 93 -14.12 -16.03 15.91
CA MET A 93 -12.66 -16.10 15.73
C MET A 93 -11.92 -15.26 16.77
N VAL A 94 -12.17 -15.59 18.03
CA VAL A 94 -11.81 -14.78 19.20
C VAL A 94 -10.34 -14.85 19.61
N GLN A 95 -9.46 -15.46 18.82
CA GLN A 95 -8.02 -15.51 19.09
C GLN A 95 -7.19 -14.84 18.00
N ASN A 96 -7.78 -13.88 17.28
CA ASN A 96 -7.14 -13.21 16.14
C ASN A 96 -6.75 -14.23 15.04
N ASP A 97 -7.60 -15.26 14.88
CA ASP A 97 -7.29 -16.44 14.06
C ASP A 97 -6.99 -16.09 12.60
N LEU A 98 -7.69 -15.09 12.05
CA LEU A 98 -7.45 -14.59 10.69
C LEU A 98 -6.13 -13.84 10.56
N ALA A 99 -5.76 -13.01 11.54
CA ALA A 99 -4.46 -12.33 11.53
C ALA A 99 -3.30 -13.32 11.72
N LEU A 100 -3.47 -14.34 12.56
CA LEU A 100 -2.51 -15.44 12.69
C LEU A 100 -2.38 -16.25 11.40
N SER A 101 -3.50 -16.52 10.72
CA SER A 101 -3.49 -17.22 9.43
C SER A 101 -2.77 -16.38 8.37
N LEU A 102 -3.05 -15.08 8.33
CA LEU A 102 -2.36 -14.13 7.44
C LEU A 102 -0.84 -14.14 7.67
N VAL A 103 -0.40 -14.01 8.92
CA VAL A 103 1.03 -14.01 9.26
C VAL A 103 1.70 -15.34 8.88
N ARG A 104 1.05 -16.48 9.14
CA ARG A 104 1.59 -17.80 8.75
C ARG A 104 1.74 -17.93 7.24
N THR A 105 0.74 -17.50 6.47
CA THR A 105 0.85 -17.51 5.01
C THR A 105 1.98 -16.60 4.53
N LEU A 106 2.16 -15.43 5.15
CA LEU A 106 3.29 -14.54 4.84
C LEU A 106 4.65 -15.14 5.24
N GLU A 107 4.71 -15.93 6.31
CA GLU A 107 5.90 -16.67 6.75
C GLU A 107 6.25 -17.77 5.75
N ASP A 108 5.28 -18.59 5.33
CA ASP A 108 5.48 -19.63 4.32
C ASP A 108 6.04 -19.03 3.00
N PHE A 109 5.44 -17.94 2.51
CA PHE A 109 5.96 -17.26 1.32
C PHE A 109 7.31 -16.59 1.55
N HIS A 110 7.60 -16.11 2.76
CA HIS A 110 8.91 -15.54 3.06
C HIS A 110 10.03 -16.57 2.95
N GLU A 111 9.80 -17.79 3.45
CA GLU A 111 10.75 -18.91 3.29
C GLU A 111 11.01 -19.23 1.81
N ASP A 112 9.96 -19.23 0.98
CA ASP A 112 10.09 -19.42 -0.47
C ASP A 112 10.92 -18.30 -1.12
N LEU A 113 10.69 -17.05 -0.72
CA LEU A 113 11.45 -15.90 -1.24
C LEU A 113 12.93 -15.99 -0.87
N GLU A 114 13.26 -16.38 0.36
CA GLU A 114 14.64 -16.65 0.81
C GLU A 114 15.29 -17.78 0.01
N HIS A 115 14.50 -18.76 -0.44
CA HIS A 115 15.01 -19.82 -1.30
C HIS A 115 15.29 -19.34 -2.73
N TYR A 116 14.46 -18.46 -3.28
CA TYR A 116 14.50 -18.08 -4.68
C TYR A 116 15.39 -16.88 -5.00
N MET A 117 15.64 -15.96 -4.06
CA MET A 117 16.31 -14.68 -4.34
C MET A 117 17.49 -14.40 -3.41
N ASP A 118 18.34 -13.46 -3.80
CA ASP A 118 19.39 -12.94 -2.93
C ASP A 118 18.82 -12.08 -1.78
N ASP A 119 19.56 -12.00 -0.68
CA ASP A 119 19.17 -11.30 0.56
C ASP A 119 18.67 -9.87 0.30
N PHE A 120 19.28 -9.14 -0.62
CA PHE A 120 18.89 -7.76 -0.90
C PHE A 120 17.51 -7.70 -1.57
N MET A 121 17.25 -8.59 -2.53
CA MET A 121 15.94 -8.67 -3.17
C MET A 121 14.86 -9.23 -2.24
N VAL A 122 15.18 -10.18 -1.37
CA VAL A 122 14.27 -10.65 -0.30
C VAL A 122 13.83 -9.47 0.57
N VAL A 123 14.76 -8.60 1.01
CA VAL A 123 14.41 -7.41 1.79
C VAL A 123 13.43 -6.51 1.03
N LYS A 124 13.61 -6.31 -0.29
CA LYS A 124 12.68 -5.52 -1.10
C LYS A 124 11.30 -6.16 -1.20
N SER A 125 11.24 -7.48 -1.35
CA SER A 125 10.00 -8.24 -1.36
C SER A 125 9.27 -8.16 -0.02
N VAL A 126 9.96 -8.40 1.11
CA VAL A 126 9.36 -8.31 2.46
C VAL A 126 8.84 -6.90 2.76
N MET A 127 9.56 -5.85 2.35
CA MET A 127 9.05 -4.47 2.44
C MET A 127 7.75 -4.28 1.67
N SER A 128 7.62 -4.88 0.47
CA SER A 128 6.38 -4.82 -0.31
C SER A 128 5.24 -5.61 0.33
N LEU A 129 5.51 -6.79 0.90
CA LEU A 129 4.52 -7.59 1.62
C LEU A 129 4.00 -6.87 2.86
N MET A 130 4.85 -6.15 3.58
CA MET A 130 4.45 -5.32 4.70
C MET A 130 3.49 -4.20 4.28
N SER A 131 3.85 -3.41 3.26
CA SER A 131 2.95 -2.36 2.77
C SER A 131 1.63 -2.95 2.25
N ALA A 132 1.69 -4.08 1.54
CA ALA A 132 0.52 -4.80 1.04
C ALA A 132 -0.38 -5.31 2.18
N THR A 133 0.20 -5.77 3.30
CA THR A 133 -0.53 -6.21 4.50
C THR A 133 -1.40 -5.08 5.07
N VAL A 134 -0.81 -3.90 5.26
CA VAL A 134 -1.51 -2.70 5.77
C VAL A 134 -2.63 -2.27 4.81
N ILE A 135 -2.35 -2.29 3.51
CA ILE A 135 -3.32 -1.91 2.47
C ILE A 135 -4.45 -2.93 2.36
N PHE A 136 -4.16 -4.23 2.41
CA PHE A 136 -5.13 -5.31 2.41
C PHE A 136 -6.09 -5.19 3.58
N TYR A 137 -5.57 -5.04 4.80
CA TYR A 137 -6.39 -4.89 6.00
C TYR A 137 -7.31 -3.67 5.91
N THR A 138 -6.77 -2.53 5.43
CA THR A 138 -7.55 -1.31 5.21
C THR A 138 -8.60 -1.47 4.10
N LYS A 139 -8.24 -2.11 2.99
CA LYS A 139 -9.14 -2.41 1.86
C LYS A 139 -10.33 -3.22 2.35
N CYS A 140 -10.11 -4.30 3.09
CA CYS A 140 -11.17 -5.14 3.64
C CYS A 140 -12.13 -4.34 4.53
N LEU A 141 -11.59 -3.47 5.38
CA LEU A 141 -12.39 -2.61 6.26
C LEU A 141 -13.28 -1.65 5.46
N LEU A 142 -12.69 -0.91 4.51
CA LEU A 142 -13.43 0.05 3.67
C LEU A 142 -14.47 -0.65 2.77
N GLN A 143 -14.18 -1.88 2.31
CA GLN A 143 -15.16 -2.69 1.60
C GLN A 143 -16.39 -3.04 2.46
N ARG A 144 -16.24 -3.19 3.79
CA ARG A 144 -17.40 -3.33 4.69
C ARG A 144 -18.22 -2.05 4.73
N ALA A 145 -17.57 -0.89 4.80
CA ALA A 145 -18.26 0.40 4.77
C ALA A 145 -19.05 0.58 3.46
N GLU A 146 -18.51 0.10 2.35
CA GLU A 146 -19.17 0.13 1.04
C GLU A 146 -20.34 -0.85 0.94
N LYS A 147 -20.32 -1.98 1.65
CA LYS A 147 -21.44 -2.94 1.70
C LYS A 147 -22.50 -2.56 2.74
N HIS A 148 -22.14 -1.75 3.73
CA HIS A 148 -23.03 -1.34 4.82
C HIS A 148 -24.10 -0.35 4.34
N ARG A 149 -25.38 -0.71 4.50
CA ARG A 149 -26.54 0.06 3.99
C ARG A 149 -27.33 0.81 5.08
N ASN A 150 -26.93 0.71 6.34
CA ASN A 150 -27.67 1.29 7.46
C ASN A 150 -26.98 2.57 7.96
N ASN A 151 -27.71 3.69 7.93
CA ASN A 151 -27.17 4.99 8.36
C ASN A 151 -27.53 5.32 9.83
N LYS A 152 -28.10 4.37 10.57
CA LYS A 152 -28.57 4.58 11.95
C LYS A 152 -27.92 3.66 12.97
N LYS A 153 -27.39 2.52 12.53
CA LYS A 153 -26.75 1.54 13.41
C LYS A 153 -25.35 1.28 12.91
N PRO A 154 -24.38 1.08 13.81
CA PRO A 154 -23.04 0.63 13.43
C PRO A 154 -23.10 -0.68 12.64
N PHE A 155 -22.05 -0.91 11.87
CA PHE A 155 -21.87 -2.16 11.13
C PHE A 155 -21.56 -3.33 12.08
N PHE A 156 -20.66 -3.11 13.04
CA PHE A 156 -20.29 -4.10 14.06
C PHE A 156 -21.40 -4.29 15.09
N GLY A 157 -21.56 -5.53 15.58
CA GLY A 157 -22.55 -5.85 16.60
C GLY A 157 -22.24 -5.18 17.93
N ASP A 158 -20.99 -5.29 18.35
CA ASP A 158 -20.35 -4.60 19.46
C ASP A 158 -19.08 -3.88 18.98
N VAL A 159 -19.23 -2.58 18.74
CA VAL A 159 -18.15 -1.67 18.31
C VAL A 159 -16.90 -1.78 19.19
N LYS A 160 -17.07 -1.87 20.52
CA LYS A 160 -15.92 -1.91 21.42
C LYS A 160 -15.15 -3.23 21.23
N THR A 161 -15.88 -4.34 21.20
CA THR A 161 -15.27 -5.65 20.96
C THR A 161 -14.57 -5.70 19.60
N ALA A 162 -15.17 -5.17 18.54
CA ALA A 162 -14.54 -5.08 17.23
C ALA A 162 -13.24 -4.25 17.25
N LEU A 163 -13.22 -3.11 17.97
CA LEU A 163 -12.02 -2.28 18.07
C LEU A 163 -10.90 -2.93 18.91
N ASP A 164 -11.25 -3.63 19.99
CA ASP A 164 -10.30 -4.43 20.78
C ASP A 164 -9.72 -5.57 19.92
N ARG A 165 -10.53 -6.19 19.06
CA ARG A 165 -10.09 -7.21 18.09
C ARG A 165 -9.09 -6.65 17.08
N MET A 166 -9.39 -5.49 16.50
CA MET A 166 -8.48 -4.82 15.57
C MET A 166 -7.12 -4.52 16.22
N THR A 167 -7.09 -4.13 17.49
CA THR A 167 -5.81 -3.96 18.21
C THR A 167 -5.00 -5.25 18.25
N GLY A 168 -5.66 -6.38 18.51
CA GLY A 168 -5.02 -7.71 18.48
C GLY A 168 -4.50 -8.07 17.08
N ASP A 169 -5.30 -7.86 16.04
CA ASP A 169 -4.89 -8.16 14.66
C ASP A 169 -3.70 -7.30 14.23
N ILE A 170 -3.75 -5.99 14.49
CA ILE A 170 -2.65 -5.04 14.21
C ILE A 170 -1.37 -5.48 14.92
N LYS A 171 -1.49 -5.86 16.20
CA LYS A 171 -0.34 -6.32 16.99
C LYS A 171 0.29 -7.58 16.39
N VAL A 172 -0.52 -8.60 16.07
CA VAL A 172 -0.04 -9.85 15.46
C VAL A 172 0.72 -9.59 14.16
N MET A 173 0.12 -8.79 13.26
CA MET A 173 0.76 -8.44 11.98
C MET A 173 2.06 -7.66 12.19
N LYS A 174 2.08 -6.72 13.15
CA LYS A 174 3.27 -5.88 13.41
C LYS A 174 4.41 -6.68 14.03
N GLU A 175 4.12 -7.53 15.01
CA GLU A 175 5.12 -8.34 15.72
C GLU A 175 5.85 -9.30 14.77
N TYR A 176 5.15 -9.81 13.75
CA TYR A 176 5.77 -10.60 12.68
C TYR A 176 6.90 -9.83 11.98
N PHE A 177 6.60 -8.66 11.39
CA PHE A 177 7.63 -7.87 10.70
C PHE A 177 8.72 -7.35 11.67
N GLU A 178 8.37 -7.01 12.91
CA GLU A 178 9.35 -6.63 13.93
C GLU A 178 10.32 -7.78 14.26
N SER A 179 9.86 -9.04 14.20
CA SER A 179 10.71 -10.21 14.43
C SER A 179 11.77 -10.43 13.35
N LEU A 180 11.55 -9.89 12.15
CA LEU A 180 12.50 -9.98 11.02
C LEU A 180 13.60 -8.90 11.08
N VAL A 181 13.41 -7.84 11.87
CA VAL A 181 14.36 -6.70 11.98
C VAL A 181 15.81 -7.10 12.34
N PRO A 182 16.09 -8.09 13.20
CA PRO A 182 17.46 -8.52 13.46
C PRO A 182 18.21 -8.99 12.21
N GLN A 183 17.50 -9.58 11.26
CA GLN A 183 18.05 -10.07 9.99
C GLN A 183 17.96 -9.01 8.89
N MET A 184 16.92 -8.16 8.94
CA MET A 184 16.65 -7.12 7.95
C MET A 184 16.46 -5.75 8.62
N PRO A 185 17.54 -5.07 9.08
CA PRO A 185 17.42 -3.83 9.86
C PRO A 185 16.72 -2.68 9.13
N ALA A 186 16.74 -2.69 7.79
CA ALA A 186 16.07 -1.72 6.94
C ALA A 186 14.54 -1.68 7.16
N LEU A 187 13.93 -2.76 7.64
CA LEU A 187 12.49 -2.83 7.88
C LEU A 187 12.01 -1.88 8.98
N LYS A 188 12.84 -1.61 10.00
CA LYS A 188 12.42 -0.90 11.23
C LYS A 188 11.71 0.42 10.94
N LYS A 189 12.31 1.27 10.11
CA LYS A 189 11.75 2.58 9.75
C LYS A 189 10.45 2.44 8.95
N ASN A 190 10.35 1.42 8.11
CA ASN A 190 9.19 1.19 7.27
C ASN A 190 8.04 0.57 8.06
N ILE A 191 8.31 -0.27 9.07
CA ILE A 191 7.29 -0.79 10.01
C ILE A 191 6.60 0.37 10.71
N GLU A 192 7.38 1.29 11.30
CA GLU A 192 6.83 2.47 11.98
C GLU A 192 5.95 3.30 11.02
N LYS A 193 6.43 3.52 9.79
CA LYS A 193 5.73 4.31 8.77
C LYS A 193 4.41 3.67 8.31
N ASP A 194 4.44 2.37 7.99
CA ASP A 194 3.30 1.68 7.36
C ASP A 194 2.25 1.31 8.41
N PHE A 195 2.65 0.82 9.59
CA PHE A 195 1.70 0.48 10.66
C PHE A 195 1.10 1.71 11.35
N GLU A 196 1.72 2.90 11.24
CA GLU A 196 1.08 4.16 11.66
C GLU A 196 -0.23 4.40 10.90
N ILE A 197 -0.36 3.93 9.65
CA ILE A 197 -1.59 4.09 8.86
C ILE A 197 -2.76 3.36 9.53
N ILE A 198 -2.63 2.05 9.79
CA ILE A 198 -3.71 1.26 10.40
C ILE A 198 -3.93 1.63 11.87
N SER A 199 -2.89 2.07 12.57
CA SER A 199 -3.03 2.61 13.93
C SER A 199 -3.83 3.93 13.92
N THR A 200 -3.59 4.80 12.94
CA THR A 200 -4.35 6.05 12.75
C THR A 200 -5.81 5.77 12.40
N ILE A 201 -6.05 4.79 11.52
CA ILE A 201 -7.41 4.35 11.16
C ILE A 201 -8.15 3.79 12.38
N HIS A 202 -7.49 2.93 13.15
CA HIS A 202 -8.06 2.37 14.38
C HIS A 202 -8.38 3.46 15.40
N GLU A 203 -7.47 4.40 15.62
CA GLU A 203 -7.70 5.51 16.55
C GLU A 203 -8.86 6.42 16.10
N LEU A 204 -8.95 6.74 14.81
CA LEU A 204 -10.10 7.48 14.25
C LEU A 204 -11.43 6.77 14.54
N MET A 205 -11.47 5.44 14.43
CA MET A 205 -12.65 4.66 14.78
C MET A 205 -12.92 4.65 16.30
N CYS A 206 -11.88 4.62 17.14
CA CYS A 206 -12.02 4.75 18.60
C CYS A 206 -12.59 6.11 19.00
N ILE A 207 -12.16 7.19 18.34
CA ILE A 207 -12.71 8.55 18.52
C ILE A 207 -14.18 8.57 18.08
N ALA A 208 -14.49 8.02 16.90
CA ALA A 208 -15.87 7.92 16.40
C ALA A 208 -16.81 7.15 17.37
N ALA A 209 -16.29 6.11 18.02
CA ALA A 209 -17.01 5.31 19.01
C ALA A 209 -17.18 6.00 20.38
N GLY A 210 -16.52 7.15 20.61
CA GLY A 210 -16.44 7.79 21.93
C GLY A 210 -15.60 7.00 22.95
N LEU A 211 -14.69 6.16 22.47
CA LEU A 211 -13.78 5.34 23.30
C LEU A 211 -12.41 5.99 23.49
N SER A 212 -12.06 6.96 22.64
CA SER A 212 -10.85 7.78 22.80
C SER A 212 -11.19 9.20 23.22
N VAL A 213 -10.29 9.82 23.98
CA VAL A 213 -10.32 11.25 24.36
C VAL A 213 -9.49 12.13 23.42
N SER A 214 -8.85 11.51 22.42
CA SER A 214 -8.10 12.21 21.38
C SER A 214 -9.03 13.02 20.47
N GLU A 215 -8.48 14.07 19.87
CA GLU A 215 -9.19 14.87 18.86
C GLU A 215 -9.01 14.25 17.47
N ALA A 216 -10.07 14.23 16.66
CA ALA A 216 -10.05 13.60 15.34
C ALA A 216 -9.10 14.31 14.37
N GLU A 217 -8.98 15.63 14.50
CA GLU A 217 -8.21 16.53 13.65
C GLU A 217 -6.74 16.08 13.53
N ASP A 218 -6.11 15.74 14.66
CA ASP A 218 -4.70 15.33 14.69
C ASP A 218 -4.47 14.06 13.85
N PHE A 219 -5.38 13.09 13.96
CA PHE A 219 -5.29 11.83 13.23
C PHE A 219 -5.70 11.96 11.76
N ILE A 220 -6.64 12.87 11.45
CA ILE A 220 -6.95 13.24 10.05
C ILE A 220 -5.72 13.86 9.38
N LEU A 221 -4.97 14.71 10.09
CA LEU A 221 -3.72 15.30 9.57
C LEU A 221 -2.64 14.23 9.33
N VAL A 222 -2.51 13.24 10.23
CA VAL A 222 -1.58 12.11 10.04
C VAL A 222 -1.98 11.28 8.82
N LEU A 223 -3.26 10.94 8.69
CA LEU A 223 -3.77 10.21 7.53
C LEU A 223 -3.56 10.99 6.22
N GLN A 224 -3.80 12.30 6.22
CA GLN A 224 -3.60 13.16 5.06
C GLN A 224 -2.13 13.17 4.58
N LYS A 225 -1.14 13.12 5.48
CA LYS A 225 0.28 13.03 5.08
C LYS A 225 0.59 11.75 4.29
N ARG A 226 -0.21 10.70 4.48
CA ARG A 226 -0.07 9.39 3.84
C ARG A 226 -0.86 9.31 2.54
N VAL A 227 -2.11 9.76 2.54
CA VAL A 227 -3.01 9.72 1.39
C VAL A 227 -2.69 10.82 0.36
N ARG A 228 -2.33 12.02 0.85
CA ARG A 228 -1.96 13.20 0.04
C ARG A 228 -3.04 13.67 -0.94
N ASP A 229 -4.31 13.34 -0.67
CA ASP A 229 -5.47 13.84 -1.41
C ASP A 229 -6.61 14.04 -0.42
N VAL A 230 -7.06 15.30 -0.29
CA VAL A 230 -8.09 15.69 0.68
C VAL A 230 -9.41 14.96 0.40
N GLY A 231 -9.76 14.78 -0.88
CA GLY A 231 -10.97 14.08 -1.27
C GLY A 231 -10.95 12.62 -0.85
N ILE A 232 -9.85 11.91 -1.09
CA ILE A 232 -9.68 10.52 -0.66
C ILE A 232 -9.69 10.43 0.87
N THR A 233 -8.94 11.28 1.57
CA THR A 233 -8.90 11.31 3.04
C THR A 233 -10.30 11.49 3.62
N LYS A 234 -11.06 12.45 3.09
CA LYS A 234 -12.45 12.69 3.49
C LYS A 234 -13.34 11.46 3.34
N HIS A 235 -13.22 10.74 2.22
CA HIS A 235 -13.99 9.52 2.00
C HIS A 235 -13.57 8.40 2.96
N ILE A 236 -12.27 8.20 3.19
CA ILE A 236 -11.79 7.20 4.16
C ILE A 236 -12.36 7.52 5.54
N VAL A 237 -12.16 8.74 6.04
CA VAL A 237 -12.62 9.15 7.38
C VAL A 237 -14.14 9.01 7.51
N GLY A 238 -14.90 9.44 6.50
CA GLY A 238 -16.35 9.25 6.45
C GLY A 238 -16.78 7.79 6.52
N ASP A 239 -16.09 6.92 5.78
CA ASP A 239 -16.35 5.48 5.76
C ASP A 239 -16.04 4.83 7.13
N LEU A 240 -15.02 5.30 7.85
CA LEU A 240 -14.73 4.86 9.22
C LEU A 240 -15.84 5.25 10.20
N TRP A 241 -16.35 6.48 10.13
CA TRP A 241 -17.50 6.91 10.94
C TRP A 241 -18.75 6.12 10.57
N HIS A 242 -18.99 5.86 9.29
CA HIS A 242 -20.16 5.09 8.84
C HIS A 242 -20.17 3.66 9.41
N LEU A 243 -19.01 3.05 9.63
CA LEU A 243 -18.91 1.72 10.24
C LEU A 243 -19.24 1.72 11.74
N VAL A 244 -18.95 2.82 12.44
CA VAL A 244 -18.88 2.84 13.91
C VAL A 244 -19.94 3.73 14.56
N ALA A 245 -20.16 4.91 13.99
CA ALA A 245 -21.12 5.91 14.43
C ALA A 245 -21.82 6.55 13.21
N PRO A 246 -22.61 5.79 12.42
CA PRO A 246 -23.14 6.30 11.15
C PRO A 246 -24.06 7.53 11.26
N THR A 247 -24.62 7.80 12.45
CA THR A 247 -25.39 9.03 12.67
C THR A 247 -24.51 10.28 12.70
N GLU A 248 -23.23 10.13 13.02
CA GLU A 248 -22.23 11.20 13.10
C GLU A 248 -21.35 11.31 11.84
N GLU A 249 -21.61 10.50 10.81
CA GLU A 249 -20.85 10.56 9.55
C GLU A 249 -20.86 11.99 8.98
N ARG A 250 -22.01 12.66 8.97
CA ARG A 250 -22.09 14.02 8.44
C ARG A 250 -21.21 15.02 9.21
N TYR A 251 -21.10 14.87 10.53
CA TYR A 251 -20.27 15.75 11.35
C TYR A 251 -18.80 15.65 10.92
N VAL A 252 -18.27 14.43 10.76
CA VAL A 252 -16.86 14.28 10.37
C VAL A 252 -16.58 14.75 8.95
N TRP A 253 -17.55 14.66 8.05
CA TRP A 253 -17.43 15.25 6.71
C TRP A 253 -17.30 16.77 6.77
N GLU A 254 -18.11 17.44 7.58
CA GLU A 254 -18.07 18.88 7.78
C GLU A 254 -16.77 19.31 8.50
N LEU A 255 -16.26 18.48 9.41
CA LEU A 255 -14.96 18.69 10.05
C LEU A 255 -13.83 18.69 9.02
N VAL A 256 -13.73 17.65 8.17
CA VAL A 256 -12.70 17.57 7.13
C VAL A 256 -12.79 18.74 6.15
N ASP A 257 -14.01 19.16 5.77
CA ASP A 257 -14.21 20.36 4.94
C ASP A 257 -13.68 21.63 5.62
N SER A 258 -13.91 21.79 6.92
CA SER A 258 -13.41 22.95 7.66
C SER A 258 -11.87 22.98 7.77
N MET A 259 -11.22 21.83 7.58
CA MET A 259 -9.77 21.66 7.64
C MET A 259 -9.08 21.71 6.27
N GLU A 260 -9.82 21.88 5.17
CA GLU A 260 -9.32 21.71 3.79
C GLU A 260 -8.01 22.49 3.54
N ASP A 261 -7.95 23.78 3.88
CA ASP A 261 -6.75 24.60 3.71
C ASP A 261 -5.53 24.04 4.48
N THR A 262 -5.75 23.50 5.68
CA THR A 262 -4.68 22.90 6.50
C THR A 262 -4.23 21.58 5.91
N LEU A 263 -5.17 20.78 5.40
CA LEU A 263 -4.90 19.48 4.77
C LEU A 263 -4.15 19.63 3.44
N VAL A 264 -4.44 20.67 2.67
CA VAL A 264 -3.67 21.04 1.48
C VAL A 264 -2.27 21.53 1.86
N ALA A 265 -2.15 22.35 2.92
CA ALA A 265 -0.85 22.87 3.35
C ALA A 265 0.09 21.79 3.89
N ILE A 266 -0.42 20.77 4.56
CA ILE A 266 0.40 19.72 5.20
C ILE A 266 0.87 18.64 4.21
N ALA A 267 0.16 18.47 3.11
CA ALA A 267 0.47 17.55 2.03
C ALA A 267 0.11 18.22 0.69
N PRO A 268 0.90 19.22 0.27
CA PRO A 268 0.66 19.90 -1.00
C PRO A 268 0.78 18.90 -2.14
N VAL A 269 -0.02 19.10 -3.18
CA VAL A 269 0.14 18.38 -4.45
C VAL A 269 1.47 18.84 -5.03
N ASP A 270 2.53 18.04 -4.83
CA ASP A 270 3.88 18.34 -5.27
C ASP A 270 4.36 17.34 -6.34
N ASP A 271 5.32 17.78 -7.16
CA ASP A 271 5.95 16.96 -8.20
C ASP A 271 6.57 15.68 -7.63
N ALA A 272 6.85 15.62 -6.32
CA ALA A 272 7.42 14.44 -5.67
C ALA A 272 6.50 13.21 -5.78
N LEU A 273 5.18 13.40 -5.77
CA LEU A 273 4.23 12.31 -5.97
C LEU A 273 4.28 11.78 -7.40
N ALA A 274 4.35 12.69 -8.38
CA ALA A 274 4.47 12.35 -9.80
C ALA A 274 5.83 11.69 -10.08
N LEU A 275 6.90 12.14 -9.43
CA LEU A 275 8.23 11.54 -9.53
C LEU A 275 8.26 10.13 -8.94
N GLU A 276 7.58 9.87 -7.82
CA GLU A 276 7.50 8.53 -7.23
C GLU A 276 6.75 7.54 -8.12
N VAL A 277 5.63 7.96 -8.74
CA VAL A 277 4.86 7.11 -9.66
C VAL A 277 5.60 6.85 -10.97
N ASN A 278 6.42 7.82 -11.42
CA ASN A 278 7.29 7.68 -12.59
C ASN A 278 8.59 6.93 -12.28
N ASP A 279 8.84 6.56 -11.01
CA ASP A 279 10.00 5.75 -10.65
C ASP A 279 9.88 4.36 -11.26
N ARG A 280 10.96 3.89 -11.91
CA ARG A 280 10.94 2.61 -12.62
C ARG A 280 10.70 1.42 -11.69
N SER A 281 11.06 1.53 -10.41
CA SER A 281 10.86 0.52 -9.37
C SER A 281 9.48 0.60 -8.70
N TYR A 282 8.63 1.56 -9.09
CA TYR A 282 7.27 1.70 -8.60
C TYR A 282 6.40 0.50 -9.00
N VAL A 283 5.74 -0.12 -8.02
CA VAL A 283 4.77 -1.20 -8.24
C VAL A 283 3.39 -0.74 -7.75
N LYS A 284 2.39 -0.91 -8.61
CA LYS A 284 0.98 -0.62 -8.32
C LYS A 284 0.48 -1.45 -7.14
N GLY A 285 -0.49 -0.92 -6.40
CA GLY A 285 -1.16 -1.64 -5.30
C GLY A 285 -0.46 -1.53 -3.93
N LEU A 286 0.73 -0.91 -3.87
CA LEU A 286 1.46 -0.64 -2.63
C LEU A 286 1.19 0.74 -2.03
N ARG A 287 0.10 1.40 -2.48
CA ARG A 287 -0.29 2.73 -2.04
C ARG A 287 -1.76 2.80 -1.61
N LEU A 288 -1.99 3.45 -0.46
CA LEU A 288 -3.33 3.58 0.13
C LEU A 288 -4.27 4.42 -0.73
N ASP A 289 -3.77 5.51 -1.31
CA ASP A 289 -4.53 6.40 -2.18
C ASP A 289 -4.95 5.70 -3.48
N GLU A 290 -4.04 4.94 -4.12
CA GLU A 290 -4.37 4.13 -5.31
C GLU A 290 -5.48 3.12 -5.00
N MET A 291 -5.36 2.39 -3.88
CA MET A 291 -6.37 1.41 -3.46
C MET A 291 -7.72 2.08 -3.19
N ALA A 292 -7.73 3.18 -2.43
CA ALA A 292 -8.95 3.89 -2.06
C ALA A 292 -9.67 4.48 -3.29
N VAL A 293 -8.93 5.04 -4.26
CA VAL A 293 -9.53 5.52 -5.52
C VAL A 293 -10.21 4.39 -6.27
N LYS A 294 -9.56 3.22 -6.42
CA LYS A 294 -10.17 2.06 -7.09
C LYS A 294 -11.47 1.63 -6.41
N LEU A 295 -11.53 1.67 -5.08
CA LEU A 295 -12.77 1.41 -4.34
C LEU A 295 -13.83 2.49 -4.59
N TYR A 296 -13.48 3.77 -4.52
CA TYR A 296 -14.45 4.86 -4.63
C TYR A 296 -14.98 5.11 -6.03
N VAL A 297 -14.19 4.81 -7.07
CA VAL A 297 -14.66 4.83 -8.46
C VAL A 297 -15.74 3.78 -8.70
N LYS A 298 -15.59 2.60 -8.08
CA LYS A 298 -16.54 1.49 -8.21
C LYS A 298 -17.71 1.58 -7.21
N SER A 299 -17.59 2.46 -6.21
CA SER A 299 -18.55 2.61 -5.12
C SER A 299 -19.92 3.08 -5.62
N ARG A 300 -20.98 2.51 -5.04
CA ARG A 300 -22.37 2.92 -5.23
C ARG A 300 -23.02 3.44 -3.95
N ARG A 301 -22.27 3.52 -2.84
CA ARG A 301 -22.80 4.04 -1.57
C ARG A 301 -23.14 5.53 -1.69
N ASN A 302 -24.36 5.86 -1.28
CA ASN A 302 -24.80 7.26 -1.12
C ASN A 302 -24.17 7.83 0.15
N ARG A 303 -23.23 8.76 -0.02
CA ARG A 303 -22.58 9.49 1.07
C ARG A 303 -23.32 10.81 1.38
N PRO A 304 -23.12 11.41 2.56
CA PRO A 304 -23.90 12.57 3.01
C PRO A 304 -23.79 13.84 2.13
N ILE A 305 -22.82 13.94 1.21
CA ILE A 305 -22.62 15.10 0.34
C ILE A 305 -22.40 14.67 -1.14
N LYS A 306 -22.84 15.52 -2.09
CA LYS A 306 -23.01 15.25 -3.53
C LYS A 306 -21.76 14.75 -4.28
N ALA A 307 -22.03 14.07 -5.41
CA ALA A 307 -21.12 13.48 -6.40
C ALA A 307 -19.95 14.36 -6.93
N THR A 308 -19.94 15.66 -6.67
CA THR A 308 -18.88 16.58 -7.12
C THR A 308 -17.50 16.22 -6.56
N ALA A 309 -17.43 15.63 -5.35
CA ALA A 309 -16.17 15.20 -4.74
C ALA A 309 -15.58 13.97 -5.45
N VAL A 310 -16.39 12.98 -5.84
CA VAL A 310 -15.91 11.78 -6.57
C VAL A 310 -15.45 12.16 -7.97
N GLU A 311 -16.17 13.05 -8.65
CA GLU A 311 -15.73 13.58 -9.94
C GLU A 311 -14.43 14.38 -9.85
N HIS A 312 -14.23 15.12 -8.74
CA HIS A 312 -12.97 15.83 -8.48
C HIS A 312 -11.82 14.86 -8.16
N ILE A 313 -12.07 13.79 -7.39
CA ILE A 313 -11.09 12.73 -7.13
C ILE A 313 -10.68 12.06 -8.45
N VAL A 314 -11.63 11.68 -9.29
CA VAL A 314 -11.33 11.07 -10.59
C VAL A 314 -10.59 12.03 -11.53
N LYS A 315 -10.93 13.32 -11.53
CA LYS A 315 -10.22 14.33 -12.32
C LYS A 315 -8.81 14.60 -11.80
N SER A 316 -8.64 14.79 -10.49
CA SER A 316 -7.36 14.90 -9.80
C SER A 316 -6.45 13.72 -10.17
N TRP A 317 -6.97 12.50 -9.99
CA TRP A 317 -6.25 11.27 -10.26
C TRP A 317 -5.91 11.10 -11.74
N LYS A 318 -6.84 11.38 -12.66
CA LYS A 318 -6.51 11.39 -14.10
C LYS A 318 -5.42 12.40 -14.43
N THR A 319 -5.35 13.53 -13.74
CA THR A 319 -4.33 14.56 -14.00
C THR A 319 -2.97 14.13 -13.45
N THR A 320 -2.91 13.55 -12.25
CA THR A 320 -1.69 13.02 -11.64
C THR A 320 -1.10 11.82 -12.39
N TRP A 321 -1.94 11.03 -13.08
CA TRP A 321 -1.52 9.78 -13.72
C TRP A 321 -1.49 9.81 -15.26
N ASN A 322 -2.23 10.71 -15.94
CA ASN A 322 -2.19 10.83 -17.42
C ASN A 322 -1.05 11.71 -17.97
N GLU A 323 -0.19 12.29 -17.14
CA GLU A 323 0.93 13.07 -17.69
C GLU A 323 2.03 12.23 -18.36
N LYS A 324 1.97 10.88 -18.31
CA LYS A 324 2.63 9.94 -19.25
C LYS A 324 2.33 8.48 -18.88
N GLY A 325 1.27 7.92 -19.45
CA GLY A 325 0.93 6.52 -19.21
C GLY A 325 -0.25 6.07 -20.03
N GLY A 326 -0.08 6.05 -21.36
CA GLY A 326 -0.98 5.27 -22.20
C GLY A 326 -0.82 3.80 -21.85
N ASP A 327 -1.88 3.19 -21.33
CA ASP A 327 -2.31 1.87 -21.76
C ASP A 327 -3.79 1.71 -21.41
N GLU A 328 -4.58 1.82 -22.48
CA GLU A 328 -5.89 1.23 -22.61
C GLU A 328 -5.71 -0.29 -22.57
N HIS A 329 -6.35 -0.96 -21.62
CA HIS A 329 -7.03 -2.27 -21.75
C HIS A 329 -7.24 -2.88 -20.35
N GLU A 330 -8.37 -2.55 -19.74
CA GLU A 330 -9.11 -3.47 -18.89
C GLU A 330 -10.53 -3.47 -19.45
N GLU A 331 -10.82 -4.43 -20.33
CA GLU A 331 -12.20 -4.77 -20.74
C GLU A 331 -12.75 -5.84 -19.79
N ASP A 332 -14.00 -5.56 -19.37
CA ASP A 332 -15.06 -6.38 -18.76
C ASP A 332 -14.92 -6.93 -17.34
#